data_AF-A0A1G2LP71-F1
#
_entry.id   AF-A0A1G2LP71-F1
#
_cell.length_a   1.000
_cell.length_b   1.000
_cell.length_c   1.000
_cell.angle_alpha   90.00
_cell.angle_beta   90.00
_cell.angle_gamma   90.00
#
_symmetry.space_group_name_H-M   'P 1'
#
loop_
_entity.id
_entity.type
_entity.pdbx_description
1 polymer ?
#
loop_
_entity_poly.entity_id
_entity_poly.type
_entity_poly.pdbx_seq_one_letter_code
_entity_poly.pdbx_strand_id
1 'polypeptide(L)'
;MLIISHILGTLVFGKALSIETPELYVALLAGVGVDIDHVFVNRKWAQDIKDFLRERKITYGTKQHSWLQEIMFGTFAGIIIGFLISSFWLPVRWWIFPAFLLLHIALDSVMRYEHKPFVPFNKFKYWGWLYSGTKVELILSSVGLVVFYVFLF
;
A
#
# COMPACT_ATOMS: atom_id res chain seq x y z
N MET A 1 -2.54 -5.76 -1.88
CA MET A 1 -1.40 -6.66 -1.52
C MET A 1 -1.58 -7.14 -0.06
N LEU A 2 -0.81 -8.09 0.48
CA LEU A 2 -0.85 -8.39 1.93
C LEU A 2 -0.26 -7.22 2.74
N ILE A 3 -0.84 -6.96 3.94
CA ILE A 3 -0.36 -5.92 4.86
C ILE A 3 1.14 -6.06 5.16
N ILE A 4 1.63 -7.29 5.32
CA ILE A 4 3.05 -7.58 5.61
C ILE A 4 3.96 -7.09 4.46
N SER A 5 3.52 -7.24 3.22
CA SER A 5 4.24 -6.73 2.05
C SER A 5 4.25 -5.19 2.03
N HIS A 6 3.15 -4.55 2.44
CA HIS A 6 3.08 -3.08 2.57
C HIS A 6 4.01 -2.57 3.68
N ILE A 7 4.08 -3.27 4.82
CA ILE A 7 5.02 -2.97 5.90
C ILE A 7 6.45 -3.07 5.37
N LEU A 8 6.81 -4.17 4.71
CA LEU A 8 8.16 -4.35 4.17
C LEU A 8 8.53 -3.25 3.18
N GLY A 9 7.67 -2.97 2.21
CA GLY A 9 7.91 -1.92 1.21
C GLY A 9 8.10 -0.55 1.87
N THR A 10 7.24 -0.22 2.83
CA THR A 10 7.32 1.03 3.61
C THR A 10 8.64 1.14 4.38
N LEU A 11 9.05 0.08 5.06
CA LEU A 11 10.30 0.10 5.83
C LEU A 11 11.54 0.20 4.94
N VAL A 12 11.57 -0.53 3.81
CA VAL A 12 12.67 -0.46 2.84
C VAL A 12 12.77 0.93 2.22
N PHE A 13 11.65 1.52 1.81
CA PHE A 13 11.63 2.87 1.25
C PHE A 13 12.01 3.93 2.28
N GLY A 14 11.54 3.79 3.52
CA GLY A 14 11.94 4.64 4.65
C GLY A 14 13.44 4.57 4.90
N LYS A 15 14.04 3.39 4.90
CA LYS A 15 15.50 3.25 5.04
C LYS A 15 16.24 3.90 3.88
N ALA A 16 15.79 3.68 2.64
CA ALA A 16 16.40 4.28 1.45
C ALA A 16 16.41 5.82 1.48
N LEU A 17 15.38 6.42 2.09
CA LEU A 17 15.25 7.86 2.26
C LEU A 17 15.79 8.38 3.61
N SER A 18 16.42 7.52 4.42
CA SER A 18 16.92 7.84 5.76
C SER A 18 15.84 8.48 6.66
N ILE A 19 14.64 7.91 6.64
CA ILE A 19 13.52 8.33 7.46
C ILE A 19 13.66 7.73 8.86
N GLU A 20 13.65 8.60 9.86
CA GLU A 20 13.70 8.22 11.28
C GLU A 20 12.43 8.67 12.01
N THR A 21 12.32 8.38 13.30
CA THR A 21 11.21 8.90 14.12
C THR A 21 11.32 10.41 14.30
N PRO A 22 10.22 11.19 14.24
CA PRO A 22 8.81 10.75 14.20
C PRO A 22 8.25 10.46 12.80
N GLU A 23 8.98 10.79 11.73
CA GLU A 23 8.51 10.66 10.34
C GLU A 23 8.20 9.22 9.95
N LEU A 24 8.91 8.24 10.52
CA LEU A 24 8.64 6.82 10.32
C LEU A 24 7.20 6.43 10.70
N TYR A 25 6.61 7.04 11.74
CA TYR A 25 5.22 6.78 12.10
C TYR A 25 4.26 7.28 11.03
N VAL A 26 4.52 8.44 10.47
CA VAL A 26 3.72 9.04 9.40
C VAL A 26 3.85 8.23 8.10
N ALA A 27 5.07 7.76 7.80
CA ALA A 27 5.33 6.84 6.71
C ALA A 27 4.55 5.52 6.84
N LEU A 28 4.51 4.92 8.04
CA LEU A 28 3.73 3.71 8.31
C LEU A 28 2.22 3.94 8.21
N LEU A 29 1.72 5.08 8.69
CA LEU A 29 0.31 5.45 8.55
C LEU A 29 -0.09 5.58 7.08
N ALA A 30 0.71 6.26 6.26
CA ALA A 30 0.42 6.44 4.84
C ALA A 30 0.63 5.16 4.00
N GLY A 31 1.71 4.42 4.26
CA GLY A 31 2.10 3.24 3.48
C GLY A 31 1.35 1.95 3.83
N VAL A 32 0.84 1.85 5.06
CA VAL A 32 0.19 0.65 5.60
C VAL A 32 -1.18 0.98 6.21
N GLY A 33 -1.26 2.05 7.01
CA GLY A 33 -2.46 2.40 7.77
C GLY A 33 -3.68 2.73 6.89
N VAL A 34 -3.47 3.13 5.64
CA VAL A 34 -4.57 3.41 4.71
C VAL A 34 -5.40 2.15 4.40
N ASP A 35 -4.80 0.96 4.40
CA ASP A 35 -5.50 -0.33 4.24
C ASP A 35 -6.43 -0.69 5.41
N ILE A 36 -6.37 0.04 6.53
CA ILE A 36 -7.23 -0.22 7.69
C ILE A 36 -8.71 0.05 7.34
N ASP A 37 -8.99 0.91 6.37
CA ASP A 37 -10.35 1.16 5.89
C ASP A 37 -11.04 -0.13 5.39
N HIS A 38 -10.27 -1.09 4.86
CA HIS A 38 -10.77 -2.39 4.40
C HIS A 38 -11.27 -3.26 5.56
N VAL A 39 -10.69 -3.11 6.76
CA VAL A 39 -11.11 -3.84 7.96
C VAL A 39 -12.47 -3.35 8.47
N PHE A 40 -12.74 -2.04 8.33
CA PHE A 40 -13.95 -1.41 8.88
C PHE A 40 -15.10 -1.27 7.88
N VAL A 41 -14.81 -1.21 6.57
CA VAL A 41 -15.81 -0.86 5.56
C VAL A 41 -16.38 -2.07 4.81
N ASN A 42 -15.74 -3.26 4.86
CA ASN A 42 -16.12 -4.35 3.97
C ASN A 42 -16.33 -5.72 4.65
N ARG A 43 -17.60 -6.18 4.73
CA ARG A 43 -17.94 -7.59 5.03
C ARG A 43 -17.21 -8.58 4.10
N LYS A 44 -16.84 -8.11 2.91
CA LYS A 44 -16.03 -8.82 1.93
C LYS A 44 -14.67 -9.25 2.47
N TRP A 45 -14.02 -8.47 3.35
CA TRP A 45 -12.70 -8.81 3.88
C TRP A 45 -12.73 -9.99 4.86
N ALA A 46 -13.73 -10.04 5.74
CA ALA A 46 -13.95 -11.18 6.62
C ALA A 46 -14.20 -12.47 5.80
N GLN A 47 -14.87 -12.33 4.66
CA GLN A 47 -15.12 -13.41 3.72
C GLN A 47 -13.84 -13.79 2.95
N ASP A 48 -13.07 -12.83 2.46
CA ASP A 48 -11.78 -13.04 1.78
C ASP A 48 -10.74 -13.68 2.71
N ILE A 49 -10.72 -13.36 4.01
CA ILE A 49 -9.89 -14.07 5.01
C ILE A 49 -10.37 -15.49 5.19
N LYS A 50 -11.68 -15.69 5.37
CA LYS A 50 -12.26 -17.02 5.54
C LYS A 50 -11.97 -17.90 4.32
N ASP A 51 -12.08 -17.32 3.12
CA ASP A 51 -11.82 -17.99 1.85
C ASP A 51 -10.31 -18.16 1.60
N PHE A 52 -9.46 -17.24 2.05
CA PHE A 52 -8.01 -17.44 2.07
C PHE A 52 -7.59 -18.58 3.01
N LEU A 53 -8.19 -18.66 4.21
CA LEU A 53 -7.92 -19.73 5.16
C LEU A 53 -8.42 -21.09 4.65
N ARG A 54 -9.56 -21.11 3.94
CA ARG A 54 -10.22 -22.34 3.48
C ARG A 54 -9.76 -22.81 2.10
N GLU A 55 -9.72 -21.91 1.13
CA GLU A 55 -9.50 -22.16 -0.30
C GLU A 55 -8.14 -21.65 -0.81
N ARG A 56 -7.43 -20.84 0.00
CA ARG A 56 -6.09 -20.28 -0.31
C ARG A 56 -6.07 -19.39 -1.56
N LYS A 57 -7.19 -18.76 -1.90
CA LYS A 57 -7.34 -17.79 -2.99
C LYS A 57 -8.36 -16.72 -2.59
N ILE A 58 -8.14 -15.49 -3.06
CA ILE A 58 -9.10 -14.37 -2.94
C ILE A 58 -9.73 -14.16 -4.32
N THR A 59 -11.05 -14.34 -4.43
CA THR A 59 -11.76 -14.46 -5.73
C THR A 59 -12.52 -13.22 -6.18
N TYR A 60 -12.65 -12.16 -5.36
CA TYR A 60 -13.47 -11.01 -5.72
C TYR A 60 -12.69 -9.70 -5.87
N GLY A 61 -12.61 -9.16 -7.08
CA GLY A 61 -12.05 -7.83 -7.38
C GLY A 61 -12.58 -7.27 -8.69
N THR A 62 -13.90 -7.02 -8.80
CA THR A 62 -14.55 -6.66 -10.08
C THR A 62 -14.66 -5.16 -10.36
N LYS A 63 -14.20 -4.27 -9.47
CA LYS A 63 -14.22 -2.81 -9.71
C LYS A 63 -13.03 -2.13 -9.04
N GLN A 64 -11.90 -2.03 -9.75
CA GLN A 64 -10.80 -1.15 -9.35
C GLN A 64 -10.94 0.23 -10.01
N HIS A 65 -10.48 1.26 -9.31
CA HIS A 65 -10.52 2.63 -9.79
C HIS A 65 -9.47 2.83 -10.90
N SER A 66 -9.58 3.95 -11.62
CA SER A 66 -8.58 4.30 -12.63
C SER A 66 -7.27 4.65 -11.91
N TRP A 67 -6.14 4.10 -12.36
CA TRP A 67 -4.83 4.40 -11.74
C TRP A 67 -4.52 5.89 -11.77
N LEU A 68 -4.91 6.58 -12.86
CA LEU A 68 -4.82 8.04 -12.93
C LEU A 68 -5.63 8.72 -11.83
N GLN A 69 -6.85 8.22 -11.54
CA GLN A 69 -7.67 8.77 -10.45
C GLN A 69 -7.04 8.46 -9.08
N GLU A 70 -6.54 7.25 -8.87
CA GLU A 70 -5.88 6.87 -7.61
C GLU A 70 -4.61 7.69 -7.36
N ILE A 71 -3.75 7.86 -8.38
CA ILE A 71 -2.56 8.70 -8.28
C ILE A 71 -2.94 10.16 -8.07
N MET A 72 -3.87 10.71 -8.86
CA MET A 72 -4.25 12.12 -8.73
C MET A 72 -4.90 12.40 -7.37
N PHE A 73 -5.88 11.59 -6.98
CA PHE A 73 -6.58 11.74 -5.71
C PHE A 73 -5.66 11.44 -4.53
N GLY A 74 -4.89 10.36 -4.60
CA GLY A 74 -3.91 9.97 -3.57
C GLY A 74 -2.82 11.03 -3.39
N THR A 75 -2.27 11.58 -4.47
CA THR A 75 -1.29 12.68 -4.39
C THR A 75 -1.92 13.93 -3.79
N PHE A 76 -3.10 14.34 -4.26
CA PHE A 76 -3.76 15.54 -3.77
C PHE A 76 -4.15 15.43 -2.28
N ALA A 77 -4.82 14.33 -1.91
CA ALA A 77 -5.17 14.05 -0.52
C ALA A 77 -3.91 13.92 0.35
N GLY A 78 -2.88 13.23 -0.15
CA GLY A 78 -1.63 13.05 0.55
C GLY A 78 -0.89 14.37 0.81
N ILE A 79 -0.87 15.29 -0.16
CA ILE A 79 -0.33 16.64 0.01
C ILE A 79 -1.09 17.38 1.12
N ILE A 80 -2.43 17.39 1.08
CA ILE A 80 -3.25 18.07 2.09
C ILE A 80 -2.98 17.50 3.49
N ILE A 81 -3.04 16.17 3.63
CA ILE A 81 -2.81 15.50 4.92
C ILE A 81 -1.38 15.73 5.39
N GLY A 82 -0.39 15.64 4.50
CA GLY A 82 1.01 15.89 4.81
C GLY A 82 1.24 17.32 5.31
N PHE A 83 0.65 18.32 4.66
CA PHE A 83 0.70 19.71 5.13
C PHE A 83 0.06 19.86 6.52
N LEU A 84 -1.12 19.28 6.74
CA LEU A 84 -1.79 19.31 8.05
C LEU A 84 -0.91 18.69 9.13
N ILE A 85 -0.36 17.49 8.90
CA ILE A 85 0.53 16.81 9.85
C ILE A 85 1.75 17.68 10.15
N SER A 86 2.44 18.21 9.12
CA SER A 86 3.62 19.06 9.32
C SER A 86 3.31 20.36 10.08
N SER A 87 2.06 20.85 9.99
CA SER A 87 1.61 22.05 10.69
C SER A 87 1.42 21.81 12.19
N PHE A 88 1.05 20.60 12.60
CA PHE A 88 0.91 20.21 14.01
C PHE A 88 2.17 19.53 14.57
N TRP A 89 3.02 18.97 13.71
CA TRP A 89 4.22 18.24 14.09
C TRP A 89 5.42 18.71 13.27
N LEU A 90 5.97 19.87 13.66
CA LEU A 90 7.03 20.59 12.93
C LEU A 90 8.25 19.74 12.47
N PRO A 91 8.71 18.71 13.21
CA PRO A 91 9.81 17.86 12.74
C PRO A 91 9.45 16.97 11.54
N VAL A 92 8.16 16.79 11.22
CA VAL A 92 7.71 15.94 10.12
C VAL A 92 7.64 16.74 8.82
N ARG A 93 8.39 16.31 7.81
CA ARG A 93 8.32 16.90 6.47
C ARG A 93 6.99 16.56 5.80
N TRP A 94 6.32 17.57 5.24
CA TRP A 94 5.00 17.42 4.62
C TRP A 94 4.96 16.35 3.51
N TRP A 95 6.07 16.16 2.80
CA TRP A 95 6.15 15.25 1.66
C TRP A 95 6.21 13.77 2.05
N ILE A 96 6.44 13.45 3.33
CA ILE A 96 6.47 12.06 3.82
C ILE A 96 5.13 11.39 3.52
N PHE A 97 4.01 11.98 3.93
CA PHE A 97 2.70 11.36 3.71
C PHE A 97 2.39 11.06 2.22
N PRO A 98 2.47 12.02 1.27
CA PRO A 98 2.19 11.72 -0.13
C PRO A 98 3.19 10.74 -0.75
N ALA A 99 4.47 10.77 -0.37
CA ALA A 99 5.47 9.84 -0.91
C ALA A 99 5.15 8.38 -0.53
N PHE A 100 4.78 8.14 0.73
CA PHE A 100 4.46 6.79 1.21
C PHE A 100 3.08 6.32 0.77
N LEU A 101 2.12 7.23 0.57
CA LEU A 101 0.84 6.90 -0.06
C LEU A 101 1.00 6.54 -1.54
N LEU A 102 1.91 7.21 -2.27
CA LEU A 102 2.23 6.83 -3.64
C LEU A 102 2.95 5.48 -3.72
N LEU A 103 3.84 5.19 -2.77
CA LEU A 103 4.45 3.87 -2.64
C LEU A 103 3.37 2.79 -2.44
N HIS A 104 2.40 3.04 -1.57
CA HIS A 104 1.27 2.14 -1.35
C HIS A 104 0.51 1.86 -2.66
N ILE A 105 0.09 2.91 -3.37
CA ILE A 105 -0.60 2.78 -4.67
C ILE A 105 0.26 2.03 -5.70
N ALA A 106 1.58 2.26 -5.71
CA ALA A 106 2.50 1.55 -6.59
C ALA A 106 2.66 0.07 -6.23
N LEU A 107 2.61 -0.28 -4.95
CA LEU A 107 2.65 -1.67 -4.51
C LEU A 107 1.36 -2.41 -4.84
N ASP A 108 0.21 -1.74 -4.80
CA ASP A 108 -1.04 -2.34 -5.27
C ASP A 108 -1.12 -2.47 -6.80
N SER A 109 -0.49 -1.57 -7.54
CA SER A 109 -0.48 -1.60 -9.01
C SER A 109 0.31 -2.78 -9.59
N VAL A 110 1.31 -3.29 -8.87
CA VAL A 110 2.06 -4.48 -9.29
C VAL A 110 1.30 -5.79 -9.08
N MET A 111 0.17 -5.76 -8.37
CA MET A 111 -0.67 -6.93 -8.13
C MET A 111 -1.38 -7.40 -9.41
N ARG A 112 -1.50 -8.71 -9.57
CA ARG A 112 -2.04 -9.40 -10.74
C ARG A 112 -3.57 -9.34 -10.81
N TYR A 113 -4.08 -8.12 -10.91
CA TYR A 113 -5.47 -7.79 -11.19
C TYR A 113 -5.56 -6.94 -12.46
N GLU A 114 -6.76 -6.85 -13.05
CA GLU A 114 -6.99 -6.02 -14.24
C GLU A 114 -7.00 -4.54 -13.83
N HIS A 115 -6.01 -3.80 -14.29
CA HIS A 115 -5.89 -2.37 -14.08
C HIS A 115 -6.30 -1.59 -15.33
N LYS A 116 -7.00 -0.48 -15.14
CA LYS A 116 -7.43 0.43 -16.22
C LYS A 116 -6.87 1.83 -15.98
N PRO A 117 -5.58 2.07 -16.30
CA PRO A 117 -4.87 3.23 -15.78
C PRO A 117 -5.38 4.58 -16.29
N PHE A 118 -6.07 4.61 -17.43
CA PHE A 118 -6.40 5.85 -18.12
C PHE A 118 -7.90 6.09 -18.30
N VAL A 119 -8.77 5.38 -17.58
CA VAL A 119 -10.22 5.62 -17.65
C VAL A 119 -10.52 7.01 -17.06
N PRO A 120 -11.38 7.84 -17.71
CA PRO A 120 -12.23 7.54 -18.87
C PRO A 120 -11.60 7.80 -20.25
N PHE A 121 -10.40 8.36 -20.33
CA PHE A 121 -9.74 8.76 -21.58
C PHE A 121 -9.36 7.58 -22.48
N ASN A 122 -8.98 6.43 -21.89
CA ASN A 122 -8.60 5.23 -22.63
C ASN A 122 -9.02 3.96 -21.87
N LYS A 123 -9.35 2.90 -22.63
CA LYS A 123 -9.73 1.57 -22.14
C LYS A 123 -8.55 0.58 -22.10
N PHE A 124 -7.32 1.06 -22.25
CA PHE A 124 -6.12 0.24 -22.10
C PHE A 124 -6.17 -0.52 -20.77
N LYS A 125 -5.80 -1.80 -20.82
CA LYS A 125 -5.78 -2.71 -19.68
C LYS A 125 -4.38 -3.27 -19.52
N TYR A 126 -3.91 -3.38 -18.29
CA TYR A 126 -2.75 -4.19 -17.98
C TYR A 126 -3.04 -5.10 -16.78
N TRP A 127 -2.21 -6.12 -16.62
CA TRP A 127 -2.25 -7.02 -15.49
C TRP A 127 -0.91 -6.94 -14.78
N GLY A 128 -0.92 -6.75 -13.47
CA GLY A 128 0.30 -6.86 -12.69
C GLY A 128 0.87 -8.28 -12.74
N TRP A 129 2.14 -8.41 -12.38
CA TRP A 129 2.88 -9.67 -12.39
C TRP A 129 2.84 -10.43 -11.05
N LEU A 130 2.55 -9.75 -9.94
CA LEU A 130 2.63 -10.32 -8.59
C LEU A 130 1.28 -10.88 -8.15
N TYR A 131 1.24 -12.15 -7.82
CA TYR A 131 0.04 -12.76 -7.26
C TYR A 131 -0.14 -12.30 -5.80
N SER A 132 -1.14 -11.46 -5.58
CA SER A 132 -1.56 -11.03 -4.25
C SER A 132 -2.27 -12.15 -3.50
N GLY A 133 -2.16 -12.16 -2.17
CA GLY A 133 -2.84 -13.10 -1.30
C GLY A 133 -2.37 -14.53 -1.52
N THR A 134 -1.07 -14.72 -1.79
CA THR A 134 -0.47 -16.05 -1.96
C THR A 134 0.45 -16.41 -0.80
N LYS A 135 0.67 -17.71 -0.59
CA LYS A 135 1.66 -18.20 0.38
C LYS A 135 3.07 -17.71 0.06
N VAL A 136 3.41 -17.62 -1.21
CA VAL A 136 4.73 -17.17 -1.66
C VAL A 136 4.94 -15.72 -1.25
N GLU A 137 3.95 -14.85 -1.49
CA GLU A 137 3.99 -13.46 -1.05
C GLU A 137 4.17 -13.35 0.46
N LEU A 138 3.41 -14.12 1.24
CA LEU A 138 3.51 -14.12 2.70
C LEU A 138 4.89 -14.55 3.19
N ILE A 139 5.46 -15.63 2.62
CA ILE A 139 6.78 -16.14 3.00
C ILE A 139 7.86 -15.12 2.63
N LEU A 140 7.86 -14.61 1.39
CA LEU A 140 8.86 -13.66 0.92
C LEU A 140 8.81 -12.35 1.69
N SER A 141 7.63 -11.80 1.96
CA SER A 141 7.47 -10.57 2.74
C SER A 141 7.90 -10.77 4.20
N SER A 142 7.59 -11.92 4.80
CA SER A 142 7.99 -12.23 6.18
C SER A 142 9.50 -12.46 6.31
N VAL A 143 10.11 -13.24 5.40
CA VAL A 143 11.57 -13.43 5.35
C VAL A 143 12.27 -12.10 5.09
N GLY A 144 11.76 -11.30 4.15
CA GLY A 144 12.27 -9.97 3.85
C GLY A 144 12.22 -9.04 5.07
N LEU A 145 11.15 -9.08 5.86
CA LEU A 145 11.06 -8.32 7.11
C LEU A 145 12.07 -8.77 8.15
N VAL A 146 12.26 -10.08 8.32
CA VAL A 146 13.27 -10.62 9.24
C VAL A 146 14.67 -10.18 8.82
N VAL A 147 15.00 -10.30 7.53
CA VAL A 147 16.29 -9.85 6.99
C VAL A 147 16.47 -8.34 7.18
N PHE A 148 15.44 -7.54 6.87
CA PHE A 148 15.47 -6.10 7.07
C PHE A 148 15.73 -5.75 8.55
N TYR A 149 15.04 -6.40 9.47
CA TYR A 149 15.19 -6.16 10.90
C TYR A 149 16.56 -6.59 11.45
N VAL A 150 17.11 -7.70 10.98
CA VAL A 150 18.40 -8.23 11.48
C VAL A 150 19.61 -7.49 10.91
N PHE A 151 19.53 -7.02 9.67
CA PHE A 151 20.70 -6.50 8.96
C PHE A 151 20.64 -5.01 8.61
N LEU A 152 19.46 -4.39 8.58
CA LEU A 152 19.28 -3.01 8.09
C LEU A 152 18.69 -2.05 9.13
N PHE A 153 18.20 -2.58 10.26
CA PHE A 153 17.78 -1.81 11.43
C PHE A 153 18.84 -1.91 12.52
#